data_AF-A0A138ZXM4-F1
#
_entry.id   AF-A0A138ZXM4-F1
#
_cell.length_a   1.000
_cell.length_b   1.000
_cell.length_c   1.000
_cell.angle_alpha   90.00
_cell.angle_beta   90.00
_cell.angle_gamma   90.00
#
_symmetry.space_group_name_H-M   'P 1'
#
loop_
_entity.id
_entity.type
_entity.pdbx_description
1 polymer ?
#
loop_
_entity_poly.entity_id
_entity_poly.type
_entity_poly.pdbx_seq_one_letter_code
_entity_poly.pdbx_strand_id
1 'polypeptide(L)'
;MMSFQREPSASPSQGQTHAQLQQQNVQIQHPNPITHKLAGLNLNGSVSFGDQSSVSPPLLPNPDYASIPPPLAPTGAPSHLRPPSVDSSGSASTSPVAPPQVHQMQMQVPPPQHHDVICHHMYNVGFVGGHFSDLVLRFQGPQVSQDVSAFRLHRIVVAQSPYIAQVLRQNEYSISPLDLVVHITDPHISHEGLHIALGHLYASYSLPLLAAPHPDPLRRSALLRSALASACLLHLPDLATRIAELVKLDIRRDTVTDYCAYVGGEVARAYGPWAREIRDAVTQYLCRDAAREAKERTGGTASVWEEGVSGEAYRDLVAGFAELPFDWLKKVVESRGFDCPSDLERFNFAKEVLAARVRAHRARPNEENVLLAFGGKTQGQANVALVRRTKSAGQGQGPVNGTAERKVWKAGGE
;
A
#
# COMPACT_ATOMS: atom_id res chain seq x y z
N MET A 1 19.61 15.93 -93.43
CA MET A 1 18.44 16.72 -93.02
C MET A 1 18.40 16.73 -91.50
N MET A 2 18.65 17.92 -90.94
CA MET A 2 18.25 18.45 -89.61
C MET A 2 18.45 17.58 -88.35
N SER A 3 19.12 17.97 -87.26
CA SER A 3 19.84 19.18 -86.84
C SER A 3 20.58 18.89 -85.50
N PHE A 4 21.80 19.42 -85.35
CA PHE A 4 22.51 20.00 -84.18
C PHE A 4 21.87 19.91 -82.77
N GLN A 5 22.59 19.80 -81.63
CA GLN A 5 23.75 20.60 -81.16
C GLN A 5 24.38 19.98 -79.88
N ARG A 6 25.65 19.52 -79.89
CA ARG A 6 26.88 20.01 -79.19
C ARG A 6 26.81 20.42 -77.69
N GLU A 7 27.44 19.61 -76.82
CA GLU A 7 28.69 19.81 -76.01
C GLU A 7 29.00 21.15 -75.29
N PRO A 8 29.97 21.27 -74.32
CA PRO A 8 30.90 20.27 -73.73
C PRO A 8 31.27 20.41 -72.20
N SER A 9 32.15 19.50 -71.75
CA SER A 9 33.33 19.69 -70.84
C SER A 9 33.15 19.97 -69.34
N ALA A 10 33.71 19.09 -68.50
CA ALA A 10 35.00 19.28 -67.78
C ALA A 10 35.08 18.43 -66.49
N SER A 11 36.12 17.61 -66.38
CA SER A 11 36.61 16.90 -65.18
C SER A 11 37.48 17.87 -64.31
N PRO A 12 38.28 17.46 -63.30
CA PRO A 12 38.22 16.39 -62.27
C PRO A 12 38.58 16.94 -60.85
N SER A 13 38.54 16.12 -59.78
CA SER A 13 39.42 16.23 -58.58
C SER A 13 39.06 15.13 -57.56
N GLN A 14 39.92 14.14 -57.33
CA GLN A 14 41.02 14.10 -56.34
C GLN A 14 40.58 14.21 -54.88
N GLY A 15 40.94 13.20 -54.07
CA GLY A 15 40.93 13.30 -52.61
C GLY A 15 40.80 11.98 -51.85
N GLN A 16 41.76 11.05 -51.99
CA GLN A 16 42.02 10.06 -50.94
C GLN A 16 42.74 10.76 -49.78
N THR A 17 42.33 10.52 -48.53
CA THR A 17 43.27 10.33 -47.40
C THR A 17 42.59 9.73 -46.17
N HIS A 18 42.98 8.49 -45.89
CA HIS A 18 43.40 7.94 -44.59
C HIS A 18 43.44 8.88 -43.36
N ALA A 19 42.76 8.46 -42.27
CA ALA A 19 43.04 8.72 -40.84
C ALA A 19 41.77 8.30 -40.05
N GLN A 20 41.76 7.65 -38.89
CA GLN A 20 42.77 7.22 -37.94
C GLN A 20 42.01 6.35 -36.92
N LEU A 21 42.43 5.11 -36.72
CA LEU A 21 41.92 4.24 -35.66
C LEU A 21 42.38 4.81 -34.32
N GLN A 22 41.44 5.30 -33.52
CA GLN A 22 41.65 5.57 -32.10
C GLN A 22 40.62 4.74 -31.33
N GLN A 23 41.10 3.61 -30.80
CA GLN A 23 40.40 2.84 -29.78
C GLN A 23 40.32 3.72 -28.53
N GLN A 24 39.12 4.24 -28.24
CA GLN A 24 38.82 4.84 -26.97
C GLN A 24 38.08 3.80 -26.12
N ASN A 25 38.79 3.33 -25.10
CA ASN A 25 38.32 2.47 -24.05
C ASN A 25 37.27 3.23 -23.22
N VAL A 26 35.99 3.08 -23.57
CA VAL A 26 34.88 3.60 -22.75
C VAL A 26 34.44 2.49 -21.81
N GLN A 27 34.97 2.57 -20.61
CA GLN A 27 34.55 1.82 -19.45
C GLN A 27 33.11 2.22 -19.11
N ILE A 28 32.15 1.38 -19.47
CA ILE A 28 30.75 1.54 -19.07
C ILE A 28 30.67 1.26 -17.56
N GLN A 29 30.77 2.33 -16.76
CA GLN A 29 30.36 2.30 -15.36
C GLN A 29 28.83 2.19 -15.32
N HIS A 30 28.34 1.03 -14.91
CA HIS A 30 26.96 0.89 -14.48
C HIS A 30 26.70 1.80 -13.27
N PRO A 31 25.56 2.52 -13.22
CA PRO A 31 25.18 3.24 -12.02
C PRO A 31 24.80 2.24 -10.92
N ASN A 32 25.53 2.28 -9.81
CA ASN A 32 25.17 1.58 -8.58
C ASN A 32 23.78 2.04 -8.10
N PRO A 33 22.91 1.12 -7.65
CA PRO A 33 21.68 1.52 -6.98
C PRO A 33 22.01 2.12 -5.62
N ILE A 34 21.45 3.31 -5.37
CA ILE A 34 21.54 4.04 -4.12
C ILE A 34 20.73 3.29 -3.05
N THR A 35 21.41 2.50 -2.22
CA THR A 35 20.86 1.97 -0.96
C THR A 35 20.87 3.06 0.09
N HIS A 36 19.73 3.71 0.33
CA HIS A 36 19.52 4.50 1.54
C HIS A 36 19.17 3.57 2.71
N LYS A 37 20.06 3.55 3.71
CA LYS A 37 19.87 2.98 5.04
C LYS A 37 18.63 3.61 5.69
N LEU A 38 17.59 2.81 5.91
CA LEU A 38 16.64 3.07 7.01
C LEU A 38 17.43 2.91 8.32
N ALA A 39 17.48 3.98 9.09
CA ALA A 39 18.04 3.93 10.44
C ALA A 39 17.17 3.01 11.29
N GLY A 40 17.76 1.90 11.74
CA GLY A 40 17.18 1.00 12.72
C GLY A 40 16.37 -0.17 12.14
N LEU A 41 17.05 -1.08 11.42
CA LEU A 41 16.97 -2.55 11.52
C LEU A 41 17.65 -3.13 10.27
N ASN A 42 18.83 -3.73 10.46
CA ASN A 42 19.61 -4.34 9.38
C ASN A 42 19.03 -5.73 9.08
N LEU A 43 18.25 -5.86 8.01
CA LEU A 43 17.60 -7.11 7.58
C LEU A 43 18.44 -7.95 6.59
N ASN A 44 19.71 -7.62 6.36
CA ASN A 44 20.61 -8.41 5.51
C ASN A 44 21.70 -9.09 6.35
N GLY A 45 21.39 -10.26 6.88
CA GLY A 45 22.36 -11.19 7.44
C GLY A 45 22.59 -12.38 6.51
N SER A 46 23.33 -12.18 5.41
CA SER A 46 23.87 -13.30 4.63
C SER A 46 25.11 -13.85 5.35
N VAL A 47 24.97 -15.00 6.01
CA VAL A 47 26.10 -15.71 6.61
C VAL A 47 26.47 -16.87 5.67
N SER A 48 27.67 -16.80 5.10
CA SER A 48 28.30 -17.93 4.40
C SER A 48 28.56 -19.07 5.39
N PHE A 49 28.01 -20.25 5.09
CA PHE A 49 28.34 -21.48 5.81
C PHE A 49 29.72 -21.99 5.37
N GLY A 50 30.67 -21.94 6.29
CA GLY A 50 31.90 -22.72 6.23
C GLY A 50 31.61 -24.15 6.71
N ASP A 51 32.05 -25.10 5.89
CA ASP A 51 32.07 -26.53 6.15
C ASP A 51 32.89 -26.85 7.42
N GLN A 52 32.26 -27.41 8.46
CA GLN A 52 32.98 -28.02 9.58
C GLN A 52 32.30 -29.31 10.04
N SER A 53 33.12 -30.35 9.94
CA SER A 53 32.96 -31.73 10.38
C SER A 53 32.60 -31.88 11.85
N SER A 54 31.80 -32.91 12.10
CA SER A 54 31.40 -33.54 13.37
C SER A 54 32.42 -33.51 14.51
N VAL A 55 32.03 -32.92 15.64
CA VAL A 55 32.53 -33.28 16.97
C VAL A 55 31.36 -33.24 17.97
N SER A 56 31.03 -34.37 18.57
CA SER A 56 29.99 -34.52 19.59
C SER A 56 30.39 -33.85 20.92
N PRO A 57 29.48 -33.19 21.65
CA PRO A 57 29.77 -32.67 22.99
C PRO A 57 29.62 -33.76 24.08
N PRO A 58 30.31 -33.61 25.23
CA PRO A 58 30.26 -34.56 26.33
C PRO A 58 28.96 -34.46 27.14
N LEU A 59 28.47 -35.61 27.59
CA LEU A 59 27.34 -35.77 28.51
C LEU A 59 27.68 -35.14 29.88
N LEU A 60 26.81 -34.23 30.35
CA LEU A 60 26.82 -33.75 31.73
C LEU A 60 26.06 -34.72 32.65
N PRO A 61 26.46 -34.87 33.93
CA PRO A 61 25.82 -35.77 34.87
C PRO A 61 24.51 -35.18 35.43
N ASN A 62 23.52 -36.06 35.63
CA ASN A 62 22.24 -35.81 36.30
C ASN A 62 22.43 -35.29 37.73
N PRO A 63 21.70 -34.24 38.16
CA PRO A 63 21.53 -33.96 39.58
C PRO A 63 20.35 -34.75 40.16
N ASP A 64 20.61 -35.39 41.30
CA ASP A 64 19.65 -36.14 42.11
C ASP A 64 18.46 -35.27 42.56
N TYR A 65 17.25 -35.82 42.41
CA TYR A 65 16.02 -35.29 42.99
C TYR A 65 16.02 -35.52 44.50
N ALA A 66 16.22 -34.45 45.28
CA ALA A 66 15.93 -34.43 46.72
C ALA A 66 14.70 -33.54 47.01
N SER A 67 13.81 -34.12 47.81
CA SER A 67 12.47 -33.69 48.26
C SER A 67 12.33 -32.22 48.69
N ILE A 68 11.25 -31.57 48.22
CA ILE A 68 10.77 -30.26 48.70
C ILE A 68 9.48 -30.46 49.51
N PRO A 69 9.35 -29.92 50.74
CA PRO A 69 8.12 -29.99 51.54
C PRO A 69 7.09 -28.89 51.15
N PRO A 70 5.79 -29.07 51.45
CA PRO A 70 4.73 -28.17 51.00
C PRO A 70 4.56 -26.91 51.88
N PRO A 71 4.00 -25.81 51.35
CA PRO A 71 3.76 -24.59 52.12
C PRO A 71 2.47 -24.64 52.95
N LEU A 72 2.57 -24.07 54.15
CA LEU A 72 1.51 -23.88 55.14
C LEU A 72 0.48 -22.83 54.71
N ALA A 73 -0.79 -23.10 55.01
CA ALA A 73 -1.93 -22.22 54.85
C ALA A 73 -1.94 -21.07 55.88
N PRO A 74 -2.48 -19.87 55.55
CA PRO A 74 -2.77 -18.85 56.53
C PRO A 74 -4.20 -18.96 57.06
N THR A 75 -4.32 -19.20 58.37
CA THR A 75 -5.50 -18.99 59.20
C THR A 75 -5.55 -17.54 59.70
N GLY A 76 -6.74 -16.92 59.73
CA GLY A 76 -6.92 -15.63 60.39
C GLY A 76 -8.22 -14.91 60.04
N ALA A 77 -9.25 -15.13 60.86
CA ALA A 77 -10.60 -14.58 60.77
C ALA A 77 -10.68 -13.11 61.27
N PRO A 78 -11.85 -12.43 61.14
CA PRO A 78 -11.97 -10.97 61.06
C PRO A 78 -12.34 -10.31 62.40
N SER A 79 -12.09 -9.00 62.54
CA SER A 79 -12.57 -8.22 63.68
C SER A 79 -12.79 -6.74 63.35
N HIS A 80 -14.08 -6.39 63.43
CA HIS A 80 -14.67 -5.17 63.97
C HIS A 80 -14.59 -3.80 63.27
N LEU A 81 -15.80 -3.32 62.96
CA LEU A 81 -16.21 -2.00 62.52
C LEU A 81 -16.30 -0.98 63.68
N ARG A 82 -16.20 0.31 63.28
CA ARG A 82 -16.73 1.56 63.87
C ARG A 82 -15.78 2.39 64.74
N PRO A 83 -15.67 3.71 64.46
CA PRO A 83 -16.37 4.72 65.29
C PRO A 83 -17.04 5.83 64.43
N PRO A 84 -17.99 6.62 64.98
CA PRO A 84 -17.64 7.96 65.51
C PRO A 84 -18.47 8.27 66.79
N SER A 85 -18.39 9.36 67.55
CA SER A 85 -18.01 10.78 67.37
C SER A 85 -18.15 11.45 68.76
N VAL A 86 -17.35 12.45 69.14
CA VAL A 86 -17.79 13.74 69.76
C VAL A 86 -16.63 14.72 70.01
N ASP A 87 -16.82 15.94 69.51
CA ASP A 87 -16.68 17.28 70.10
C ASP A 87 -15.37 17.85 70.72
N SER A 88 -15.00 18.99 70.11
CA SER A 88 -14.80 20.33 70.72
C SER A 88 -13.41 20.97 70.78
N SER A 89 -13.41 22.19 70.21
CA SER A 89 -12.70 23.43 70.59
C SER A 89 -11.18 23.58 70.38
N GLY A 90 -10.86 24.49 69.45
CA GLY A 90 -10.09 25.71 69.77
C GLY A 90 -8.59 25.66 69.55
N SER A 91 -8.09 26.42 68.57
CA SER A 91 -7.03 27.45 68.72
C SER A 91 -6.41 27.79 67.36
N ALA A 92 -6.39 29.08 67.05
CA ALA A 92 -5.77 29.66 65.87
C ALA A 92 -4.24 29.54 65.93
N SER A 93 -3.61 29.22 64.80
CA SER A 93 -2.26 29.70 64.48
C SER A 93 -2.08 29.80 62.97
N THR A 94 -1.67 30.98 62.55
CA THR A 94 -1.39 31.39 61.18
C THR A 94 0.02 30.94 60.79
N SER A 95 0.18 30.35 59.61
CA SER A 95 1.48 30.12 58.97
C SER A 95 1.34 30.06 57.44
N PRO A 96 2.40 30.42 56.70
CA PRO A 96 2.27 31.13 55.43
C PRO A 96 2.04 30.22 54.23
N VAL A 97 1.35 30.77 53.23
CA VAL A 97 1.05 30.17 51.93
C VAL A 97 2.35 29.89 51.17
N ALA A 98 2.67 28.61 50.99
CA ALA A 98 3.68 28.14 50.02
C ALA A 98 3.07 28.14 48.60
N PRO A 99 3.87 28.46 47.56
CA PRO A 99 3.38 28.44 46.17
C PRO A 99 2.97 27.01 45.76
N PRO A 100 1.98 26.87 44.87
CA PRO A 100 1.45 25.57 44.49
C PRO A 100 2.54 24.74 43.80
N GLN A 101 2.96 23.66 44.46
CA GLN A 101 3.77 22.63 43.83
C GLN A 101 2.92 21.91 42.80
N VAL A 102 3.23 22.16 41.53
CA VAL A 102 2.72 21.37 40.41
C VAL A 102 3.26 19.95 40.60
N HIS A 103 2.44 19.07 41.17
CA HIS A 103 2.74 17.65 41.23
C HIS A 103 2.81 17.14 39.78
N GLN A 104 4.03 17.01 39.26
CA GLN A 104 4.29 16.17 38.11
C GLN A 104 3.98 14.73 38.54
N MET A 105 2.75 14.27 38.29
CA MET A 105 2.45 12.84 38.31
C MET A 105 3.32 12.20 37.22
N GLN A 106 4.46 11.66 37.62
CA GLN A 106 5.19 10.69 36.80
C GLN A 106 4.25 9.51 36.60
N MET A 107 3.70 9.39 35.40
CA MET A 107 2.99 8.20 34.94
C MET A 107 3.98 7.04 34.96
N GLN A 108 3.96 6.27 36.04
CA GLN A 108 4.77 5.08 36.21
C GLN A 108 4.25 4.04 35.21
N VAL A 109 5.00 3.80 34.13
CA VAL A 109 4.65 2.78 33.13
C VAL A 109 4.66 1.42 33.86
N PRO A 110 3.55 0.66 33.82
CA PRO A 110 3.49 -0.62 34.49
C PRO A 110 4.57 -1.57 33.94
N PRO A 111 5.18 -2.42 34.79
CA PRO A 111 6.20 -3.37 34.36
C PRO A 111 5.64 -4.33 33.30
N PRO A 112 6.46 -4.76 32.32
CA PRO A 112 6.02 -5.68 31.26
C PRO A 112 5.56 -7.00 31.86
N GLN A 113 4.45 -7.54 31.35
CA GLN A 113 3.94 -8.82 31.82
C GLN A 113 4.82 -9.96 31.30
N HIS A 114 4.84 -11.10 31.99
CA HIS A 114 5.66 -12.25 31.59
C HIS A 114 5.35 -12.74 30.16
N HIS A 115 4.07 -12.65 29.76
CA HIS A 115 3.64 -12.94 28.39
C HIS A 115 4.34 -12.05 27.34
N ASP A 116 4.48 -10.75 27.63
CA ASP A 116 5.14 -9.80 26.72
C ASP A 116 6.61 -10.17 26.51
N VAL A 117 7.29 -10.63 27.57
CA VAL A 117 8.68 -11.09 27.51
C VAL A 117 8.82 -12.32 26.60
N ILE A 118 7.90 -13.28 26.71
CA ILE A 118 7.88 -14.48 25.88
C ILE A 118 7.64 -14.11 24.41
N CYS A 119 6.60 -13.33 24.12
CA CYS A 119 6.29 -12.90 22.76
C CYS A 119 7.44 -12.09 22.14
N HIS A 120 8.05 -11.20 22.92
CA HIS A 120 9.23 -10.45 22.49
C HIS A 120 10.41 -11.37 22.13
N HIS A 121 10.70 -12.35 22.97
CA HIS A 121 11.76 -13.32 22.71
C HIS A 121 11.45 -14.18 21.48
N MET A 122 10.23 -14.70 21.38
CA MET A 122 9.78 -15.50 20.24
C MET A 122 9.85 -14.74 18.92
N TYR A 123 9.48 -13.45 18.92
CA TYR A 123 9.59 -12.61 17.74
C TYR A 123 11.05 -12.38 17.34
N ASN A 124 11.92 -11.94 18.25
CA ASN A 124 13.30 -11.58 17.90
C ASN A 124 14.20 -12.78 17.66
N VAL A 125 14.15 -13.79 18.54
CA VAL A 125 15.03 -14.96 18.46
C VAL A 125 14.44 -16.02 17.53
N GLY A 126 13.14 -16.28 17.66
CA GLY A 126 12.46 -17.29 16.87
C GLY A 126 12.18 -16.84 15.43
N PHE A 127 11.44 -15.75 15.24
CA PHE A 127 11.03 -15.30 13.90
C PHE A 127 12.14 -14.56 13.15
N VAL A 128 12.70 -13.49 13.73
CA VAL A 128 13.75 -12.70 13.05
C VAL A 128 15.06 -13.49 12.95
N GLY A 129 15.46 -14.17 14.03
CA GLY A 129 16.68 -14.99 14.06
C GLY A 129 16.54 -16.37 13.39
N GLY A 130 15.32 -16.88 13.23
CA GLY A 130 15.06 -18.22 12.68
C GLY A 130 15.53 -19.36 13.58
N HIS A 131 15.85 -19.11 14.84
CA HIS A 131 16.33 -20.15 15.77
C HIS A 131 15.19 -21.11 16.12
N PHE A 132 15.52 -22.39 16.30
CA PHE A 132 14.56 -23.45 16.65
C PHE A 132 13.42 -23.66 15.64
N SER A 133 13.58 -23.17 14.41
CA SER A 133 12.61 -23.37 13.32
C SER A 133 12.53 -24.85 12.93
N ASP A 134 11.31 -25.37 12.83
CA ASP A 134 10.99 -26.71 12.32
C ASP A 134 10.26 -26.65 10.95
N LEU A 135 10.13 -25.45 10.38
CA LEU A 135 9.52 -25.17 9.10
C LEU A 135 10.34 -24.14 8.32
N VAL A 136 10.56 -24.41 7.03
CA VAL A 136 11.04 -23.44 6.05
C VAL A 136 9.90 -23.21 5.06
N LEU A 137 9.42 -21.98 4.95
CA LEU A 137 8.36 -21.61 4.03
C LEU A 137 8.92 -20.68 2.95
N ARG A 138 8.90 -21.13 1.70
CA ARG A 138 9.40 -20.40 0.54
C ARG A 138 8.23 -19.89 -0.28
N PHE A 139 8.27 -18.61 -0.62
CA PHE A 139 7.29 -18.02 -1.51
C PHE A 139 7.88 -17.78 -2.90
N GLN A 140 7.13 -18.09 -3.94
CA GLN A 140 7.56 -17.92 -5.33
C GLN A 140 6.51 -17.15 -6.11
N GLY A 141 6.87 -16.01 -6.70
CA GLY A 141 5.93 -15.21 -7.48
C GLY A 141 6.59 -14.06 -8.24
N PRO A 142 5.80 -13.27 -9.00
CA PRO A 142 6.32 -12.24 -9.90
C PRO A 142 7.16 -11.16 -9.20
N GLN A 143 6.84 -10.84 -7.95
CA GLN A 143 7.51 -9.81 -7.14
C GLN A 143 8.41 -10.41 -6.05
N VAL A 144 8.52 -11.74 -5.98
CA VAL A 144 9.08 -12.45 -4.84
C VAL A 144 10.17 -13.39 -5.37
N SER A 145 11.42 -12.94 -5.27
CA SER A 145 12.58 -13.71 -5.69
C SER A 145 12.77 -14.94 -4.79
N GLN A 146 13.03 -16.10 -5.38
CA GLN A 146 13.10 -17.39 -4.65
C GLN A 146 14.15 -17.38 -3.53
N ASP A 147 15.30 -16.74 -3.75
CA ASP A 147 16.42 -16.75 -2.79
C ASP A 147 16.18 -15.88 -1.56
N VAL A 148 15.35 -14.85 -1.68
CA VAL A 148 15.10 -13.87 -0.60
C VAL A 148 13.88 -14.25 0.24
N SER A 149 13.09 -15.22 -0.21
CA SER A 149 11.71 -15.41 0.28
C SER A 149 11.50 -16.69 1.06
N ALA A 150 12.57 -17.18 1.71
CA ALA A 150 12.56 -18.32 2.60
C ALA A 150 12.45 -17.85 4.06
N PHE A 151 11.35 -18.20 4.72
CA PHE A 151 11.11 -17.89 6.12
C PHE A 151 11.34 -19.12 6.99
N ARG A 152 12.21 -19.00 7.99
CA ARG A 152 12.41 -20.02 9.04
C ARG A 152 11.39 -19.79 10.14
N LEU A 153 10.45 -20.70 10.28
CA LEU A 153 9.23 -20.55 11.07
C LEU A 153 9.04 -21.73 12.02
N HIS A 154 8.11 -21.56 12.95
CA HIS A 154 7.76 -22.55 13.96
C HIS A 154 6.33 -23.03 13.70
N ARG A 155 6.14 -24.32 13.38
CA ARG A 155 4.84 -24.90 12.99
C ARG A 155 3.75 -24.57 14.00
N ILE A 156 4.05 -24.69 15.29
CA ILE A 156 3.10 -24.42 16.37
C ILE A 156 2.59 -22.95 16.37
N VAL A 157 3.46 -22.01 15.99
CA VAL A 157 3.13 -20.58 15.96
C VAL A 157 2.34 -20.26 14.70
N VAL A 158 2.83 -20.71 13.55
CA VAL A 158 2.23 -20.32 12.26
C VAL A 158 0.97 -21.10 11.92
N ALA A 159 0.68 -22.21 12.61
CA ALA A 159 -0.59 -22.91 12.55
C ALA A 159 -1.80 -22.05 13.00
N GLN A 160 -1.55 -20.88 13.60
CA GLN A 160 -2.60 -19.88 13.83
C GLN A 160 -3.18 -19.31 12.53
N SER A 161 -2.43 -19.32 11.42
CA SER A 161 -2.96 -19.00 10.09
C SER A 161 -3.80 -20.16 9.57
N PRO A 162 -5.10 -19.97 9.27
CA PRO A 162 -5.93 -21.04 8.70
C PRO A 162 -5.38 -21.63 7.41
N TYR A 163 -4.76 -20.78 6.58
CA TYR A 163 -4.10 -21.18 5.35
C TYR A 163 -2.92 -22.11 5.64
N ILE A 164 -1.97 -21.67 6.49
CA ILE A 164 -0.79 -22.47 6.81
C ILE A 164 -1.18 -23.76 7.55
N ALA A 165 -2.16 -23.72 8.45
CA ALA A 165 -2.68 -24.91 9.13
C ALA A 165 -3.20 -25.97 8.15
N GLN A 166 -3.88 -25.55 7.08
CA GLN A 166 -4.32 -26.46 6.03
C GLN A 166 -3.12 -27.06 5.28
N VAL A 167 -2.14 -26.25 4.91
CA VAL A 167 -0.92 -26.72 4.24
C VAL A 167 -0.14 -27.70 5.11
N LEU A 168 -0.01 -27.42 6.43
CA LEU A 168 0.69 -28.30 7.37
C LEU A 168 -0.03 -29.64 7.54
N ARG A 169 -1.36 -29.67 7.58
CA ARG A 169 -2.14 -30.92 7.66
C ARG A 169 -1.96 -31.80 6.41
N GLN A 170 -1.82 -31.19 5.24
CA GLN A 170 -1.54 -31.92 4.00
C GLN A 170 -0.14 -32.56 4.00
N ASN A 171 0.76 -32.10 4.87
CA ASN A 171 2.16 -32.50 4.95
C ASN A 171 2.52 -33.09 6.32
N GLU A 172 1.55 -33.61 7.06
CA GLU A 172 1.70 -34.01 8.47
C GLU A 172 2.83 -35.02 8.71
N TYR A 173 3.02 -35.95 7.76
CA TYR A 173 4.01 -37.03 7.83
C TYR A 173 5.41 -36.67 7.30
N SER A 174 5.65 -35.40 7.00
CA SER A 174 6.93 -34.96 6.44
C SER A 174 8.03 -34.88 7.51
N ILE A 175 9.26 -35.16 7.10
CA ILE A 175 10.45 -35.10 7.96
C ILE A 175 10.77 -33.65 8.33
N SER A 176 11.25 -33.41 9.55
CA SER A 176 11.68 -32.10 10.03
C SER A 176 13.15 -31.81 9.65
N PRO A 177 13.50 -30.59 9.21
CA PRO A 177 12.61 -29.45 9.00
C PRO A 177 11.79 -29.62 7.72
N LEU A 178 10.50 -29.28 7.81
CA LEU A 178 9.59 -29.31 6.67
C LEU A 178 9.92 -28.11 5.76
N ASP A 179 10.24 -28.33 4.48
CA ASP A 179 10.47 -27.27 3.48
C ASP A 179 9.27 -27.22 2.51
N LEU A 180 8.56 -26.09 2.49
CA LEU A 180 7.34 -25.91 1.70
C LEU A 180 7.47 -24.74 0.74
N VAL A 181 6.95 -24.93 -0.47
CA VAL A 181 6.92 -23.90 -1.51
C VAL A 181 5.48 -23.46 -1.77
N VAL A 182 5.21 -22.18 -1.56
CA VAL A 182 3.93 -21.52 -1.83
C VAL A 182 4.06 -20.64 -3.08
N HIS A 183 3.24 -20.93 -4.08
CA HIS A 183 3.18 -20.15 -5.31
C HIS A 183 2.22 -18.97 -5.15
N ILE A 184 2.71 -17.78 -5.45
CA ILE A 184 1.99 -16.51 -5.38
C ILE A 184 1.64 -16.07 -6.80
N THR A 185 0.35 -15.86 -7.03
CA THR A 185 -0.16 -15.25 -8.26
C THR A 185 -0.46 -13.76 -8.11
N ASP A 186 -0.61 -13.29 -6.87
CA ASP A 186 -0.93 -11.91 -6.55
C ASP A 186 0.31 -11.00 -6.71
N PRO A 187 0.29 -10.02 -7.64
CA PRO A 187 1.43 -9.13 -7.89
C PRO A 187 1.63 -8.09 -6.78
N HIS A 188 0.74 -7.97 -5.81
CA HIS A 188 0.89 -7.03 -4.70
C HIS A 188 1.60 -7.66 -3.48
N ILE A 189 1.77 -8.97 -3.46
CA ILE A 189 2.48 -9.65 -2.38
C ILE A 189 3.99 -9.51 -2.60
N SER A 190 4.68 -9.03 -1.56
CA SER A 190 6.12 -8.83 -1.53
C SER A 190 6.71 -9.49 -0.29
N HIS A 191 8.04 -9.61 -0.26
CA HIS A 191 8.76 -10.11 0.91
C HIS A 191 8.46 -9.28 2.18
N GLU A 192 8.45 -7.95 2.09
CA GLU A 192 8.17 -7.07 3.24
C GLU A 192 6.74 -7.27 3.77
N GLY A 193 5.76 -7.40 2.87
CA GLY A 193 4.37 -7.68 3.25
C GLY A 193 4.19 -9.04 3.94
N LEU A 194 4.86 -10.08 3.41
CA LEU A 194 4.87 -11.42 4.00
C LEU A 194 5.55 -11.43 5.38
N HIS A 195 6.67 -10.73 5.51
CA HIS A 195 7.38 -10.60 6.78
C HIS A 195 6.49 -9.95 7.86
N ILE A 196 5.75 -8.91 7.50
CA ILE A 196 4.79 -8.26 8.42
C ILE A 196 3.69 -9.25 8.85
N ALA A 197 3.08 -9.94 7.89
CA ALA A 197 1.96 -10.84 8.15
C ALA A 197 2.38 -12.10 8.94
N LEU A 198 3.53 -12.69 8.63
CA LEU A 198 4.09 -13.81 9.39
C LEU A 198 4.56 -13.38 10.78
N GLY A 199 5.21 -12.23 10.89
CA GLY A 199 5.63 -11.67 12.17
C GLY A 199 4.46 -11.39 13.10
N HIS A 200 3.30 -11.01 12.55
CA HIS A 200 2.06 -10.81 13.31
C HIS A 200 1.61 -12.06 14.08
N LEU A 201 1.91 -13.26 13.56
CA LEU A 201 1.59 -14.54 14.23
C LEU A 201 2.45 -14.81 15.47
N TYR A 202 3.64 -14.21 15.53
CA TYR A 202 4.53 -14.28 16.70
C TYR A 202 4.15 -13.24 17.74
N ALA A 203 3.88 -12.01 17.29
CA ALA A 203 3.47 -10.90 18.13
C ALA A 203 2.93 -9.74 17.29
N SER A 204 2.14 -8.87 17.90
CA SER A 204 1.58 -7.67 17.23
C SER A 204 2.62 -6.55 16.96
N TYR A 205 3.92 -6.82 17.03
CA TYR A 205 4.99 -5.81 16.83
C TYR A 205 5.08 -5.27 15.39
N SER A 206 4.57 -6.01 14.41
CA SER A 206 4.56 -5.54 13.02
C SER A 206 3.59 -4.38 12.77
N LEU A 207 2.62 -4.15 13.66
CA LEU A 207 1.62 -3.08 13.50
C LEU A 207 2.17 -1.68 13.79
N PRO A 208 2.92 -1.44 14.88
CA PRO A 208 3.63 -0.17 15.08
C PRO A 208 4.53 0.22 13.91
N LEU A 209 5.20 -0.75 13.27
CA LEU A 209 6.03 -0.51 12.08
C LEU A 209 5.22 0.04 10.90
N LEU A 210 3.97 -0.43 10.74
CA LEU A 210 3.05 0.11 9.74
C LEU A 210 2.43 1.44 10.17
N ALA A 211 2.16 1.64 11.46
CA ALA A 211 1.55 2.87 11.96
C ALA A 211 2.51 4.06 11.92
N ALA A 212 3.81 3.82 12.10
CA ALA A 212 4.82 4.87 12.11
C ALA A 212 4.88 5.62 10.77
N PRO A 213 4.86 6.97 10.75
CA PRO A 213 4.94 7.74 9.52
C PRO A 213 6.25 7.42 8.79
N HIS A 214 6.15 7.21 7.47
CA HIS A 214 7.30 6.93 6.62
C HIS A 214 7.61 8.19 5.79
N PRO A 215 8.89 8.57 5.60
CA PRO A 215 9.26 9.79 4.88
C PRO A 215 8.84 9.76 3.40
N ASP A 216 8.80 8.57 2.81
CA ASP A 216 8.30 8.34 1.46
C ASP A 216 6.86 7.79 1.50
N PRO A 217 5.86 8.58 1.05
CA PRO A 217 4.46 8.16 1.05
C PRO A 217 4.17 7.04 0.05
N LEU A 218 4.88 6.97 -1.08
CA LEU A 218 4.66 5.93 -2.09
C LEU A 218 5.18 4.58 -1.61
N ARG A 219 6.35 4.55 -0.97
CA ARG A 219 6.87 3.33 -0.34
C ARG A 219 5.94 2.85 0.78
N ARG A 220 5.36 3.77 1.56
CA ARG A 220 4.37 3.44 2.58
C ARG A 220 3.11 2.82 1.97
N SER A 221 2.56 3.44 0.93
CA SER A 221 1.36 2.93 0.25
C SER A 221 1.60 1.53 -0.31
N ALA A 222 2.78 1.28 -0.89
CA ALA A 222 3.19 -0.04 -1.40
C ALA A 222 3.29 -1.08 -0.29
N LEU A 223 3.91 -0.73 0.84
CA LEU A 223 4.02 -1.62 2.00
C LEU A 223 2.65 -1.97 2.59
N LEU A 224 1.76 -0.99 2.75
CA LEU A 224 0.39 -1.20 3.25
C LEU A 224 -0.42 -2.13 2.34
N ARG A 225 -0.39 -1.89 1.02
CA ARG A 225 -1.03 -2.77 0.03
C ARG A 225 -0.46 -4.18 0.09
N SER A 226 0.85 -4.31 0.18
CA SER A 226 1.51 -5.61 0.24
C SER A 226 1.22 -6.39 1.51
N ALA A 227 1.21 -5.70 2.66
CA ALA A 227 0.84 -6.27 3.94
C ALA A 227 -0.62 -6.73 3.95
N LEU A 228 -1.53 -5.95 3.35
CA LEU A 228 -2.94 -6.33 3.23
C LEU A 228 -3.10 -7.58 2.35
N ALA A 229 -2.47 -7.61 1.17
CA ALA A 229 -2.51 -8.77 0.27
C ALA A 229 -1.94 -10.03 0.96
N SER A 230 -0.86 -9.88 1.72
CA SER A 230 -0.24 -10.97 2.50
C SER A 230 -1.14 -11.45 3.64
N ALA A 231 -1.80 -10.54 4.36
CA ALA A 231 -2.77 -10.87 5.39
C ALA A 231 -3.98 -11.63 4.81
N CYS A 232 -4.46 -11.21 3.62
CA CYS A 232 -5.51 -11.92 2.91
C CYS A 232 -5.07 -13.32 2.47
N LEU A 233 -3.85 -13.48 1.90
CA LEU A 233 -3.31 -14.79 1.54
C LEU A 233 -3.26 -15.75 2.73
N LEU A 234 -2.77 -15.26 3.88
CA LEU A 234 -2.61 -16.06 5.09
C LEU A 234 -3.90 -16.20 5.92
N HIS A 235 -5.03 -15.70 5.43
CA HIS A 235 -6.33 -15.71 6.11
C HIS A 235 -6.28 -15.08 7.53
N LEU A 236 -5.70 -13.87 7.64
CA LEU A 236 -5.55 -13.13 8.90
C LEU A 236 -6.49 -11.91 8.94
N PRO A 237 -7.79 -12.09 9.28
CA PRO A 237 -8.80 -11.04 9.17
C PRO A 237 -8.57 -9.85 10.12
N ASP A 238 -8.06 -10.10 11.33
CA ASP A 238 -7.80 -9.04 12.32
C ASP A 238 -6.68 -8.11 11.84
N LEU A 239 -5.62 -8.69 11.25
CA LEU A 239 -4.53 -7.93 10.66
C LEU A 239 -5.01 -7.16 9.42
N ALA A 240 -5.74 -7.82 8.52
CA ALA A 240 -6.27 -7.19 7.32
C ALA A 240 -7.16 -5.99 7.64
N THR A 241 -8.01 -6.10 8.67
CA THR A 241 -8.87 -5.01 9.15
C THR A 241 -8.04 -3.82 9.64
N ARG A 242 -7.03 -4.06 10.47
CA ARG A 242 -6.15 -2.98 10.96
C ARG A 242 -5.36 -2.32 9.83
N ILE A 243 -4.88 -3.09 8.86
CA ILE A 243 -4.17 -2.53 7.70
C ILE A 243 -5.13 -1.72 6.83
N ALA A 244 -6.38 -2.17 6.64
CA ALA A 244 -7.38 -1.41 5.90
C ALA A 244 -7.66 -0.04 6.57
N GLU A 245 -7.72 0.03 7.89
CA GLU A 245 -7.80 1.32 8.61
C GLU A 245 -6.60 2.23 8.31
N LEU A 246 -5.38 1.67 8.34
CA LEU A 246 -4.17 2.44 8.01
C LEU A 246 -4.15 2.90 6.55
N VAL A 247 -4.64 2.08 5.62
CA VAL A 247 -4.80 2.46 4.21
C VAL A 247 -5.76 3.65 4.10
N LYS A 248 -6.91 3.61 4.77
CA LYS A 248 -7.90 4.71 4.73
C LYS A 248 -7.28 6.04 5.21
N LEU A 249 -6.40 5.97 6.21
CA LEU A 249 -5.67 7.14 6.72
C LEU A 249 -4.52 7.61 5.80
N ASP A 250 -4.01 6.73 4.92
CA ASP A 250 -2.92 7.05 3.99
C ASP A 250 -3.42 7.56 2.63
N ILE A 251 -4.73 7.48 2.33
CA ILE A 251 -5.31 8.01 1.09
C ILE A 251 -5.21 9.54 1.09
N ARG A 252 -4.43 10.06 0.14
CA ARG A 252 -4.17 11.50 -0.09
C ARG A 252 -3.70 11.72 -1.53
N ARG A 253 -3.39 12.97 -1.89
CA ARG A 253 -3.06 13.38 -3.27
C ARG A 253 -1.97 12.50 -3.91
N ASP A 254 -0.95 12.17 -3.13
CA ASP A 254 0.23 11.44 -3.61
C ASP A 254 0.00 9.93 -3.77
N THR A 255 -0.96 9.35 -3.04
CA THR A 255 -1.12 7.88 -2.92
C THR A 255 -2.41 7.37 -3.56
N VAL A 256 -3.41 8.24 -3.79
CA VAL A 256 -4.74 7.84 -4.28
C VAL A 256 -4.69 7.10 -5.61
N THR A 257 -3.77 7.45 -6.51
CA THR A 257 -3.62 6.79 -7.82
C THR A 257 -3.20 5.33 -7.67
N ASP A 258 -2.29 5.04 -6.74
CA ASP A 258 -1.85 3.67 -6.42
C ASP A 258 -2.98 2.84 -5.82
N TYR A 259 -3.79 3.43 -4.94
CA TYR A 259 -4.96 2.77 -4.38
C TYR A 259 -6.05 2.53 -5.41
N CYS A 260 -6.28 3.47 -6.34
CA CYS A 260 -7.19 3.30 -7.47
C CYS A 260 -6.81 2.07 -8.31
N ALA A 261 -5.52 1.92 -8.63
CA ALA A 261 -5.00 0.77 -9.38
C ALA A 261 -5.15 -0.53 -8.57
N TYR A 262 -4.80 -0.48 -7.29
CA TYR A 262 -4.86 -1.62 -6.37
C TYR A 262 -6.28 -2.20 -6.23
N VAL A 263 -7.29 -1.36 -5.97
CA VAL A 263 -8.68 -1.82 -5.80
C VAL A 263 -9.49 -1.91 -7.09
N GLY A 264 -8.93 -1.42 -8.20
CA GLY A 264 -9.52 -1.49 -9.54
C GLY A 264 -9.17 -2.76 -10.31
N GLY A 265 -8.10 -3.46 -9.92
CA GLY A 265 -7.66 -4.70 -10.57
C GLY A 265 -8.54 -5.91 -10.26
N GLU A 266 -8.43 -6.95 -11.09
CA GLU A 266 -9.15 -8.22 -10.94
C GLU A 266 -8.83 -8.93 -9.61
N VAL A 267 -7.56 -8.86 -9.18
CA VAL A 267 -7.06 -9.47 -7.95
C VAL A 267 -7.72 -8.87 -6.70
N ALA A 268 -8.18 -7.61 -6.77
CA ALA A 268 -8.82 -6.93 -5.64
C ALA A 268 -10.07 -7.66 -5.14
N ARG A 269 -10.74 -8.46 -5.98
CA ARG A 269 -11.90 -9.27 -5.56
C ARG A 269 -11.52 -10.30 -4.50
N ALA A 270 -10.28 -10.80 -4.51
CA ALA A 270 -9.77 -11.77 -3.53
C ALA A 270 -9.62 -11.16 -2.13
N TYR A 271 -9.51 -9.83 -2.01
CA TYR A 271 -9.41 -9.14 -0.72
C TYR A 271 -10.79 -8.90 -0.07
N GLY A 272 -11.88 -9.39 -0.67
CA GLY A 272 -13.21 -9.41 -0.05
C GLY A 272 -13.70 -8.03 0.44
N PRO A 273 -14.12 -7.91 1.72
CA PRO A 273 -14.70 -6.67 2.25
C PRO A 273 -13.69 -5.52 2.31
N TRP A 274 -12.41 -5.79 2.59
CA TRP A 274 -11.38 -4.75 2.74
C TRP A 274 -11.14 -3.97 1.44
N ALA A 275 -11.13 -4.64 0.28
CA ALA A 275 -11.05 -3.94 -1.00
C ALA A 275 -12.26 -3.04 -1.27
N ARG A 276 -13.46 -3.43 -0.80
CA ARG A 276 -14.66 -2.60 -0.92
C ARG A 276 -14.54 -1.35 -0.05
N GLU A 277 -14.15 -1.50 1.20
CA GLU A 277 -13.96 -0.37 2.12
C GLU A 277 -12.91 0.62 1.60
N ILE A 278 -11.78 0.12 1.09
CA ILE A 278 -10.74 0.97 0.50
C ILE A 278 -11.28 1.67 -0.75
N ARG A 279 -12.04 0.98 -1.61
CA ARG A 279 -12.66 1.58 -2.79
C ARG A 279 -13.65 2.69 -2.42
N ASP A 280 -14.42 2.50 -1.37
CA ASP A 280 -15.37 3.50 -0.87
C ASP A 280 -14.63 4.71 -0.29
N ALA A 281 -13.55 4.48 0.48
CA ALA A 281 -12.69 5.54 0.99
C ALA A 281 -12.00 6.34 -0.13
N VAL A 282 -11.46 5.66 -1.16
CA VAL A 282 -10.90 6.32 -2.35
C VAL A 282 -11.97 7.15 -3.07
N THR A 283 -13.18 6.61 -3.22
CA THR A 283 -14.29 7.33 -3.86
C THR A 283 -14.67 8.57 -3.04
N GLN A 284 -14.77 8.43 -1.72
CA GLN A 284 -15.08 9.53 -0.81
C GLN A 284 -14.01 10.62 -0.89
N TYR A 285 -12.73 10.24 -0.82
CA TYR A 285 -11.62 11.16 -0.92
C TYR A 285 -11.68 11.95 -2.24
N LEU A 286 -11.78 11.26 -3.38
CA LEU A 286 -11.84 11.92 -4.68
C LEU A 286 -13.09 12.80 -4.84
N CYS A 287 -14.22 12.40 -4.26
CA CYS A 287 -15.44 13.19 -4.36
C CYS A 287 -15.44 14.44 -3.47
N ARG A 288 -14.82 14.40 -2.29
CA ARG A 288 -15.03 15.42 -1.25
C ARG A 288 -13.76 16.03 -0.67
N ASP A 289 -12.70 15.24 -0.54
CA ASP A 289 -11.52 15.65 0.21
C ASP A 289 -10.40 16.17 -0.71
N ALA A 290 -10.36 15.72 -1.96
CA ALA A 290 -9.31 16.12 -2.91
C ALA A 290 -9.28 17.63 -3.19
N ALA A 291 -10.44 18.27 -3.37
CA ALA A 291 -10.52 19.72 -3.56
C ALA A 291 -10.07 20.48 -2.30
N ARG A 292 -10.49 20.00 -1.11
CA ARG A 292 -10.05 20.57 0.17
C ARG A 292 -8.54 20.46 0.35
N GLU A 293 -7.95 19.29 0.08
CA GLU A 293 -6.50 19.08 0.20
C GLU A 293 -5.72 19.95 -0.78
N ALA A 294 -6.17 20.10 -2.04
CA ALA A 294 -5.52 20.96 -3.02
C ALA A 294 -5.49 22.44 -2.57
N LYS A 295 -6.57 22.90 -1.92
CA LYS A 295 -6.61 24.23 -1.29
C LYS A 295 -5.61 24.36 -0.14
N GLU A 296 -5.60 23.38 0.77
CA GLU A 296 -4.71 23.38 1.95
C GLU A 296 -3.23 23.38 1.54
N ARG A 297 -2.85 22.61 0.51
CA ARG A 297 -1.47 22.51 0.02
C ARG A 297 -0.96 23.79 -0.62
N THR A 298 -1.83 24.55 -1.27
CA THR A 298 -1.47 25.79 -1.98
C THR A 298 -1.62 27.04 -1.11
N GLY A 299 -2.13 26.90 0.12
CA GLY A 299 -2.32 28.02 1.05
C GLY A 299 -3.40 29.02 0.63
N GLY A 300 -4.26 28.64 -0.32
CA GLY A 300 -5.32 29.51 -0.84
C GLY A 300 -6.43 29.75 0.19
N THR A 301 -6.92 30.98 0.27
CA THR A 301 -8.05 31.35 1.16
C THR A 301 -9.41 31.20 0.46
N ALA A 302 -9.45 31.41 -0.86
CA ALA A 302 -10.64 31.29 -1.68
C ALA A 302 -11.07 29.82 -1.92
N SER A 303 -12.28 29.62 -2.43
CA SER A 303 -12.70 28.30 -2.90
C SER A 303 -11.87 27.87 -4.12
N VAL A 304 -11.57 26.59 -4.26
CA VAL A 304 -10.86 26.04 -5.44
C VAL A 304 -11.56 26.41 -6.75
N TRP A 305 -12.88 26.58 -6.68
CA TRP A 305 -13.73 26.86 -7.84
C TRP A 305 -13.80 28.36 -8.20
N GLU A 306 -13.57 29.28 -7.25
CA GLU A 306 -13.68 30.73 -7.46
C GLU A 306 -12.53 31.29 -8.31
N GLU A 307 -11.30 30.83 -8.05
CA GLU A 307 -10.12 31.24 -8.83
C GLU A 307 -10.09 30.60 -10.24
N GLY A 308 -10.85 29.50 -10.40
CA GLY A 308 -10.94 28.73 -11.63
C GLY A 308 -9.57 28.33 -12.19
N VAL A 309 -9.42 28.36 -13.51
CA VAL A 309 -8.21 27.92 -14.24
C VAL A 309 -6.94 28.70 -13.83
N SER A 310 -7.10 29.91 -13.28
CA SER A 310 -5.98 30.74 -12.84
C SER A 310 -5.44 30.38 -11.45
N GLY A 311 -6.25 29.71 -10.63
CA GLY A 311 -5.91 29.33 -9.26
C GLY A 311 -4.91 28.18 -9.19
N GLU A 312 -3.99 28.25 -8.24
CA GLU A 312 -3.00 27.19 -8.03
C GLU A 312 -3.64 25.90 -7.53
N ALA A 313 -4.58 26.00 -6.57
CA ALA A 313 -5.34 24.88 -6.04
C ALA A 313 -6.12 24.13 -7.14
N TYR A 314 -6.73 24.87 -8.05
CA TYR A 314 -7.46 24.30 -9.18
C TYR A 314 -6.53 23.55 -10.13
N ARG A 315 -5.35 24.12 -10.44
CA ARG A 315 -4.34 23.45 -11.27
C ARG A 315 -3.80 22.18 -10.62
N ASP A 316 -3.55 22.20 -9.30
CA ASP A 316 -3.12 21.01 -8.56
C ASP A 316 -4.19 19.91 -8.57
N LEU A 317 -5.45 20.27 -8.37
CA LEU A 317 -6.58 19.35 -8.46
C LEU A 317 -6.70 18.73 -9.86
N VAL A 318 -6.62 19.55 -10.91
CA VAL A 318 -6.64 19.09 -12.31
C VAL A 318 -5.48 18.13 -12.60
N ALA A 319 -4.27 18.45 -12.11
CA ALA A 319 -3.10 17.60 -12.28
C ALA A 319 -3.31 16.23 -11.62
N GLY A 320 -3.89 16.18 -10.42
CA GLY A 320 -4.17 14.92 -9.75
C GLY A 320 -5.22 14.06 -10.42
N PHE A 321 -6.30 14.68 -10.89
CA PHE A 321 -7.33 13.95 -11.63
C PHE A 321 -6.86 13.47 -13.00
N ALA A 322 -5.85 14.12 -13.59
CA ALA A 322 -5.26 13.67 -14.85
C ALA A 322 -4.49 12.34 -14.71
N GLU A 323 -3.91 12.06 -13.54
CA GLU A 323 -3.17 10.82 -13.27
C GLU A 323 -4.08 9.59 -13.06
N LEU A 324 -5.38 9.82 -12.77
CA LEU A 324 -6.31 8.74 -12.43
C LEU A 324 -6.57 7.80 -13.62
N PRO A 325 -6.85 6.51 -13.36
CA PRO A 325 -7.48 5.64 -14.35
C PRO A 325 -8.83 6.22 -14.79
N PHE A 326 -9.19 6.07 -16.07
CA PHE A 326 -10.39 6.69 -16.61
C PHE A 326 -11.68 6.25 -15.93
N ASP A 327 -11.79 4.98 -15.55
CA ASP A 327 -13.00 4.48 -14.90
C ASP A 327 -13.22 5.17 -13.54
N TRP A 328 -12.13 5.53 -12.84
CA TRP A 328 -12.18 6.32 -11.62
C TRP A 328 -12.55 7.78 -11.90
N LEU A 329 -11.90 8.41 -12.88
CA LEU A 329 -12.23 9.77 -13.31
C LEU A 329 -13.72 9.90 -13.70
N LYS A 330 -14.22 8.97 -14.54
CA LYS A 330 -15.63 8.87 -14.94
C LYS A 330 -16.53 8.69 -13.74
N LYS A 331 -16.26 7.71 -12.88
CA LYS A 331 -17.07 7.43 -11.70
C LYS A 331 -17.19 8.66 -10.79
N VAL A 332 -16.10 9.41 -10.59
CA VAL A 332 -16.09 10.58 -9.71
C VAL A 332 -16.80 11.76 -10.36
N VAL A 333 -16.45 12.13 -11.59
CA VAL A 333 -17.06 13.29 -12.28
C VAL A 333 -18.57 13.10 -12.48
N GLU A 334 -19.03 11.88 -12.76
CA GLU A 334 -20.45 11.56 -12.91
C GLU A 334 -21.18 11.38 -11.57
N SER A 335 -20.45 11.33 -10.45
CA SER A 335 -21.03 11.16 -9.12
C SER A 335 -21.76 12.42 -8.68
N ARG A 336 -22.98 12.25 -8.14
CA ARG A 336 -23.69 13.35 -7.45
C ARG A 336 -22.96 13.82 -6.19
N GLY A 337 -22.08 12.99 -5.63
CA GLY A 337 -21.31 13.32 -4.43
C GLY A 337 -20.03 14.12 -4.70
N PHE A 338 -19.70 14.39 -5.97
CA PHE A 338 -18.54 15.20 -6.34
C PHE A 338 -18.76 16.67 -5.94
N ASP A 339 -17.86 17.19 -5.11
CA ASP A 339 -17.89 18.54 -4.55
C ASP A 339 -17.54 19.56 -5.63
N CYS A 340 -18.54 19.96 -6.42
CA CYS A 340 -18.41 20.95 -7.48
C CYS A 340 -19.66 21.83 -7.47
N PRO A 341 -19.54 23.18 -7.56
CA PRO A 341 -20.67 24.07 -7.29
C PRO A 341 -21.78 23.98 -8.35
N SER A 342 -21.42 23.71 -9.60
CA SER A 342 -22.38 23.56 -10.70
C SER A 342 -21.99 22.47 -11.71
N ASP A 343 -22.96 22.00 -12.50
CA ASP A 343 -22.71 21.07 -13.60
C ASP A 343 -21.85 21.69 -14.72
N LEU A 344 -21.93 23.02 -14.90
CA LEU A 344 -21.10 23.74 -15.86
C LEU A 344 -19.63 23.77 -15.43
N GLU A 345 -19.34 24.05 -14.16
CA GLU A 345 -17.97 23.98 -13.63
C GLU A 345 -17.43 22.55 -13.65
N ARG A 346 -18.28 21.56 -13.35
CA ARG A 346 -17.93 20.14 -13.44
C ARG A 346 -17.56 19.75 -14.86
N PHE A 347 -18.32 20.23 -15.85
CA PHE A 347 -18.01 20.03 -17.26
C PHE A 347 -16.67 20.68 -17.65
N ASN A 348 -16.46 21.93 -17.25
CA ASN A 348 -15.22 22.66 -17.52
C ASN A 348 -14.01 21.98 -16.86
N PHE A 349 -14.15 21.56 -15.60
CA PHE A 349 -13.14 20.79 -14.87
C PHE A 349 -12.79 19.50 -15.60
N ALA A 350 -13.80 18.70 -15.97
CA ALA A 350 -13.60 17.47 -16.71
C ALA A 350 -12.88 17.72 -18.05
N LYS A 351 -13.24 18.79 -18.76
CA LYS A 351 -12.57 19.20 -20.00
C LYS A 351 -11.09 19.53 -19.78
N GLU A 352 -10.77 20.28 -18.72
CA GLU A 352 -9.38 20.64 -18.37
C GLU A 352 -8.55 19.41 -17.96
N VAL A 353 -9.13 18.49 -17.19
CA VAL A 353 -8.50 17.22 -16.84
C VAL A 353 -8.18 16.41 -18.09
N LEU A 354 -9.13 16.25 -19.02
CA LEU A 354 -8.88 15.55 -20.28
C LEU A 354 -7.80 16.24 -21.12
N ALA A 355 -7.82 17.59 -21.18
CA ALA A 355 -6.77 18.35 -21.86
C ALA A 355 -5.38 18.15 -21.21
N ALA A 356 -5.30 18.09 -19.88
CA ALA A 356 -4.08 17.76 -19.15
C ALA A 356 -3.59 16.34 -19.46
N ARG A 357 -4.49 15.35 -19.52
CA ARG A 357 -4.16 13.96 -19.89
C ARG A 357 -3.60 13.84 -21.30
N VAL A 358 -4.20 14.54 -22.27
CA VAL A 358 -3.70 14.59 -23.65
C VAL A 358 -2.29 15.18 -23.71
N ARG A 359 -2.01 16.23 -22.94
CA ARG A 359 -0.67 16.84 -22.86
C ARG A 359 0.37 15.88 -22.25
N ALA A 360 0.00 15.12 -21.22
CA ALA A 360 0.89 14.19 -20.53
C ALA A 360 1.16 12.93 -21.37
N HIS A 361 0.14 12.35 -22.00
CA HIS A 361 0.24 11.09 -22.76
C HIS A 361 0.43 11.33 -24.26
N ARG A 362 1.52 12.03 -24.64
CA ARG A 362 1.88 12.45 -26.02
C ARG A 362 1.74 11.40 -27.14
N ALA A 363 1.50 10.13 -26.83
CA ALA A 363 1.10 9.09 -27.77
C ALA A 363 0.20 8.03 -27.09
N ARG A 364 -1.13 7.99 -27.36
CA ARG A 364 -2.02 6.79 -27.26
C ARG A 364 -3.51 7.07 -27.65
N PRO A 365 -4.35 6.04 -27.93
CA PRO A 365 -5.19 5.95 -29.12
C PRO A 365 -6.71 5.92 -28.86
N ASN A 366 -7.15 6.30 -27.65
CA ASN A 366 -8.56 6.30 -27.25
C ASN A 366 -9.01 7.74 -27.05
N GLU A 367 -9.94 8.21 -27.88
CA GLU A 367 -10.53 9.54 -27.77
C GLU A 367 -11.46 9.57 -26.55
N GLU A 368 -11.00 10.23 -25.49
CA GLU A 368 -11.80 10.57 -24.31
C GLU A 368 -12.46 11.93 -24.52
N ASN A 369 -13.76 12.02 -24.26
CA ASN A 369 -14.56 13.22 -24.44
C ASN A 369 -15.47 13.43 -23.22
N VAL A 370 -15.84 14.68 -23.00
CA VAL A 370 -16.84 15.08 -22.00
C VAL A 370 -18.08 15.60 -22.74
N LEU A 371 -19.26 15.20 -22.26
CA LEU A 371 -20.55 15.61 -22.78
C LEU A 371 -21.34 16.30 -21.66
N LEU A 372 -22.07 17.35 -22.02
CA LEU A 372 -23.05 18.00 -21.15
C LEU A 372 -24.43 17.75 -21.75
N ALA A 373 -25.25 16.98 -21.06
CA ALA A 373 -26.61 16.67 -21.49
C ALA A 373 -27.62 17.56 -20.74
N PHE A 374 -28.49 18.22 -21.50
CA PHE A 374 -29.64 18.97 -20.98
C PHE A 374 -30.92 18.15 -21.26
N GLY A 375 -31.84 18.07 -20.29
CA GLY A 375 -33.14 17.42 -20.50
C GLY A 375 -33.40 16.14 -19.67
N GLY A 376 -32.80 16.03 -18.49
CA GLY A 376 -33.20 14.99 -17.53
C GLY A 376 -34.66 15.12 -17.09
N LYS A 377 -35.25 14.03 -16.58
CA LYS A 377 -36.64 13.96 -16.07
C LYS A 377 -36.96 15.00 -14.99
N THR A 378 -35.95 15.62 -14.41
CA THR A 378 -36.05 16.73 -13.47
C THR A 378 -35.73 18.02 -14.23
N GLN A 379 -36.75 18.85 -14.44
CA GLN A 379 -36.66 20.07 -15.23
C GLN A 379 -35.53 20.98 -14.68
N GLY A 380 -34.49 21.22 -15.49
CA GLY A 380 -33.37 22.11 -15.16
C GLY A 380 -32.07 21.44 -14.71
N GLN A 381 -32.00 20.11 -14.57
CA GLN A 381 -30.76 19.43 -14.17
C GLN A 381 -29.93 19.02 -15.41
N ALA A 382 -28.69 19.52 -15.51
CA ALA A 382 -27.74 19.05 -16.51
C ALA A 382 -27.02 17.81 -15.98
N ASN A 383 -26.45 16.99 -16.87
CA ASN A 383 -25.63 15.85 -16.46
C ASN A 383 -24.33 15.85 -17.25
N VAL A 384 -23.21 15.73 -16.55
CA VAL A 384 -21.88 15.62 -17.14
C VAL A 384 -21.56 14.15 -17.30
N ALA A 385 -21.21 13.74 -18.52
CA ALA A 385 -20.84 12.35 -18.82
C ALA A 385 -19.47 12.29 -19.50
N LEU A 386 -18.63 11.34 -19.07
CA LEU A 386 -17.35 11.02 -19.72
C LEU A 386 -17.50 9.80 -20.61
N VAL A 387 -17.01 9.91 -21.84
CA VAL A 387 -17.07 8.85 -22.85
C VAL A 387 -15.67 8.58 -23.37
N ARG A 388 -15.30 7.31 -23.46
CA ARG A 388 -14.06 6.87 -24.11
C ARG A 388 -14.41 6.01 -25.31
N ARG A 389 -13.94 6.42 -26.49
CA ARG A 389 -14.00 5.56 -27.68
C ARG A 389 -12.84 4.58 -27.61
N THR A 390 -13.16 3.30 -27.47
CA THR A 390 -12.21 2.24 -27.80
C THR A 390 -12.20 2.12 -29.32
N LYS A 391 -11.04 2.31 -29.96
CA LYS A 391 -10.90 1.85 -31.35
C LYS A 391 -11.07 0.34 -31.29
N SER A 392 -12.24 -0.16 -31.70
CA SER A 392 -12.37 -1.57 -32.04
C SER A 392 -11.23 -1.88 -33.00
N ALA A 393 -10.40 -2.85 -32.65
CA ALA A 393 -9.41 -3.39 -33.56
C ALA A 393 -10.18 -4.11 -34.69
N GLY A 394 -10.72 -3.34 -35.63
CA GLY A 394 -11.17 -3.85 -36.92
C GLY A 394 -9.91 -4.30 -37.64
N GLN A 395 -9.69 -5.60 -37.84
CA GLN A 395 -10.49 -6.40 -38.76
C GLN A 395 -10.59 -5.66 -40.10
N GLY A 396 -9.42 -5.50 -40.72
CA GLY A 396 -9.32 -5.16 -42.12
C GLY A 396 -9.76 -6.36 -42.94
N GLN A 397 -10.99 -6.31 -43.43
CA GLN A 397 -11.41 -6.85 -44.73
C GLN A 397 -12.83 -6.34 -45.00
N GLY A 398 -12.94 -5.28 -45.78
CA GLY A 398 -14.08 -5.13 -46.70
C GLY A 398 -13.62 -5.51 -48.11
N PRO A 399 -14.50 -5.51 -49.13
CA PRO A 399 -15.92 -5.14 -49.09
C PRO A 399 -16.84 -6.12 -49.85
N VAL A 400 -18.11 -6.27 -49.45
CA VAL A 400 -19.18 -6.59 -50.42
C VAL A 400 -20.49 -5.91 -50.02
N ASN A 401 -21.03 -5.17 -50.99
CA ASN A 401 -22.35 -4.58 -51.12
C ASN A 401 -23.51 -5.19 -50.30
N GLY A 402 -24.43 -4.33 -49.85
CA GLY A 402 -25.83 -4.74 -49.70
C GLY A 402 -26.64 -3.97 -48.65
N THR A 403 -27.43 -3.01 -49.13
CA THR A 403 -28.71 -2.55 -48.57
C THR A 403 -28.76 -1.95 -47.16
N ALA A 404 -28.95 -0.63 -47.13
CA ALA A 404 -29.36 0.13 -45.96
C ALA A 404 -30.84 -0.15 -45.62
N GLU A 405 -31.10 -0.85 -44.52
CA GLU A 405 -32.40 -0.83 -43.85
C GLU A 405 -32.44 0.31 -42.81
N ARG A 406 -33.23 1.34 -43.10
CA ARG A 406 -33.67 2.34 -42.12
C ARG A 406 -34.63 1.67 -41.13
N LYS A 407 -34.17 1.38 -39.90
CA LYS A 407 -35.08 1.10 -38.78
C LYS A 407 -35.60 2.43 -38.21
N VAL A 408 -36.85 2.73 -38.55
CA VAL A 408 -37.70 3.74 -37.91
C VAL A 408 -38.11 3.22 -36.54
N TRP A 409 -37.76 3.94 -35.48
CA TRP A 409 -38.29 3.67 -34.14
C TRP A 409 -39.66 4.36 -34.02
N LYS A 410 -40.73 3.56 -33.96
CA LYS A 410 -42.05 4.00 -33.52
C LYS A 410 -42.05 4.11 -31.99
N ALA A 411 -42.37 5.28 -31.48
CA ALA A 411 -42.78 5.46 -30.09
C ALA A 411 -44.19 4.86 -29.92
N GLY A 412 -44.31 3.83 -29.09
CA GLY A 412 -45.60 3.36 -28.59
C GLY A 412 -45.89 4.07 -27.29
N GLY A 413 -46.94 4.89 -27.29
CA GLY A 413 -47.63 5.28 -26.08
C GLY A 413 -48.65 4.21 -25.71
N GLU A 414 -48.73 3.91 -24.43
CA GLU A 414 -49.95 3.87 -23.61
C GLU A 414 -49.54 4.01 -22.14
#